data_AF-A6GG89-F1
#
_entry.id   AF-A6GG89-F1
#
_cell.length_a   1.000
_cell.length_b   1.000
_cell.length_c   1.000
_cell.angle_alpha   90.00
_cell.angle_beta   90.00
_cell.angle_gamma   90.00
#
_symmetry.space_group_name_H-M   'P 1'
#
loop_
_entity.id
_entity.type
_entity.pdbx_description
1 polymer ?
#
loop_
_entity_poly.entity_id
_entity_poly.type
_entity_poly.pdbx_seq_one_letter_code
_entity_poly.pdbx_strand_id
1 'polypeptide(L)'
;MKASLPLLAALSLLLLLPACKVGKATTVAGHEQRWDELPRADKMAYMVDVVEPQMREAFQAHDATRFAEFDCATCHGEGASDGGFAMPNPQLPHLREAGLFKEHRKAHPDMVKFMWKGVEVPMAEMLGKTAGGGGEFNCHSCHIVDDE
;
A
#
# COMPACT_ATOMS: atom_id res chain seq x y z
N MET A 1 72.04 15.78 7.38
CA MET A 1 71.49 15.20 8.63
C MET A 1 69.98 15.11 8.48
N LYS A 2 69.42 13.90 8.64
CA LYS A 2 68.03 13.50 9.01
C LYS A 2 66.88 14.42 8.53
N ALA A 3 66.15 14.05 7.50
CA ALA A 3 65.03 13.09 7.48
C ALA A 3 63.66 13.72 7.80
N SER A 4 62.68 13.36 6.96
CA SER A 4 61.29 13.00 7.30
C SER A 4 60.22 13.75 6.50
N LEU A 5 59.68 13.04 5.50
CA LEU A 5 58.34 13.23 4.93
C LEU A 5 57.30 12.87 5.99
N PRO A 6 56.06 13.42 5.97
CA PRO A 6 54.97 12.50 5.65
C PRO A 6 53.71 13.09 4.99
N LEU A 7 52.99 12.16 4.36
CA LEU A 7 51.53 12.06 4.24
C LEU A 7 50.77 13.14 3.47
N LEU A 8 50.47 12.81 2.20
CA LEU A 8 49.21 13.24 1.57
C LEU A 8 48.04 12.69 2.38
N ALA A 9 47.26 13.59 2.99
CA ALA A 9 45.98 13.26 3.60
C ALA A 9 44.96 12.94 2.49
N ALA A 10 44.40 11.73 2.53
CA ALA A 10 43.29 11.31 1.70
C ALA A 10 42.04 12.13 2.05
N LEU A 11 41.55 12.93 1.09
CA LEU A 11 40.28 13.62 1.20
C LEU A 11 39.16 12.61 0.85
N SER A 12 38.71 11.86 1.86
CA SER A 12 37.51 11.02 1.76
C SER A 12 36.28 11.92 1.64
N LEU A 13 35.80 12.09 0.41
CA LEU A 13 34.50 12.66 0.08
C LEU A 13 33.41 11.72 0.62
N LEU A 14 32.86 12.04 1.80
CA LEU A 14 31.66 11.39 2.33
C LEU A 14 30.46 11.79 1.45
N LEU A 15 30.18 10.99 0.42
CA LEU A 15 28.92 11.01 -0.30
C LEU A 15 27.82 10.49 0.64
N LEU A 16 27.12 11.41 1.31
CA LEU A 16 25.80 11.16 1.90
C LEU A 16 24.80 11.03 0.75
N LEU A 17 24.74 9.85 0.13
CA LEU A 17 23.62 9.47 -0.71
C LEU A 17 22.41 9.24 0.22
N PRO A 18 21.26 9.92 0.02
CA PRO A 18 20.04 9.54 0.70
C PRO A 18 19.72 8.12 0.23
N ALA A 19 19.80 7.16 1.15
CA ALA A 19 19.41 5.79 0.86
C ALA A 19 17.96 5.82 0.36
N CYS A 20 17.76 5.44 -0.90
CA CYS A 20 16.46 5.11 -1.45
C CYS A 20 15.80 4.07 -0.53
N LYS A 21 14.93 4.51 0.39
CA LYS A 21 14.07 3.63 1.18
C LYS A 21 12.90 3.18 0.29
N VAL A 22 13.22 2.38 -0.71
CA VAL A 22 12.22 1.53 -1.35
C VAL A 22 12.28 0.20 -0.62
N GLY A 23 11.20 -0.18 0.07
CA GLY A 23 10.99 -1.57 0.50
C GLY A 23 11.25 -1.91 1.97
N LYS A 24 11.11 -0.97 2.93
CA LYS A 24 10.97 -1.35 4.34
C LYS A 24 9.68 -0.79 4.90
N ALA A 25 8.94 -1.67 5.57
CA ALA A 25 7.78 -1.32 6.37
C ALA A 25 8.16 -0.24 7.41
N THR A 26 7.26 0.71 7.64
CA THR A 26 7.48 1.87 8.52
C THR A 26 6.33 2.04 9.50
N THR A 27 6.41 3.09 10.31
CA THR A 27 5.27 3.58 11.08
C THR A 27 4.25 4.24 10.14
N VAL A 28 3.02 4.38 10.63
CA VAL A 28 1.94 5.07 9.92
C VAL A 28 2.17 6.58 10.02
N ALA A 29 1.87 7.33 8.97
CA ALA A 29 2.01 8.79 9.00
C ALA A 29 1.17 9.38 10.15
N GLY A 30 1.78 10.22 10.99
CA GLY A 30 1.12 10.78 12.17
C GLY A 30 1.13 9.88 13.41
N HIS A 31 1.71 8.68 13.34
CA HIS A 31 1.85 7.76 14.47
C HIS A 31 3.30 7.29 14.67
N GLU A 32 3.65 6.97 15.92
CA GLU A 32 4.96 6.39 16.27
C GLU A 32 4.97 4.86 16.11
N GLN A 33 3.81 4.22 15.98
CA GLN A 33 3.67 2.77 15.84
C GLN A 33 3.46 2.33 14.40
N ARG A 34 3.69 1.03 14.15
CA ARG A 34 3.30 0.38 12.89
C ARG A 34 1.80 0.18 12.85
N TRP A 35 1.24 0.05 11.63
CA TRP A 35 -0.19 -0.20 11.44
C TRP A 35 -0.69 -1.35 12.31
N ASP A 36 0.01 -2.48 12.34
CA ASP A 36 -0.46 -3.68 13.03
C ASP A 36 -0.53 -3.50 14.56
N GLU A 37 0.25 -2.56 15.10
CA GLU A 37 0.36 -2.23 16.53
C GLU A 37 -0.61 -1.13 16.98
N LEU A 38 -1.24 -0.42 16.04
CA LEU A 38 -2.18 0.65 16.38
C LEU A 38 -3.43 0.08 17.09
N PRO A 39 -3.89 0.75 18.17
CA PRO A 39 -5.19 0.48 18.77
C PRO A 39 -6.32 0.57 17.72
N ARG A 40 -7.39 -0.21 17.92
CA ARG A 40 -8.53 -0.21 16.99
C ARG A 40 -9.14 1.18 16.78
N ALA A 41 -9.22 2.00 17.83
CA ALA A 41 -9.73 3.36 17.74
C ALA A 41 -8.87 4.24 16.82
N ASP A 42 -7.55 4.15 16.94
CA ASP A 42 -6.61 4.91 16.12
C ASP A 42 -6.62 4.43 14.67
N LYS A 43 -6.73 3.11 14.43
CA LYS A 43 -6.93 2.55 13.09
C LYS A 43 -8.21 3.09 12.45
N MET A 44 -9.31 3.15 13.20
CA MET A 44 -10.58 3.67 12.71
C MET A 44 -10.50 5.15 12.37
N ALA A 45 -9.93 5.96 13.27
CA ALA A 45 -9.72 7.38 13.02
C ALA A 45 -8.85 7.60 11.78
N TYR A 46 -7.73 6.88 11.66
CA TYR A 46 -6.85 6.96 10.49
C TYR A 46 -7.55 6.55 9.19
N MET A 47 -8.38 5.51 9.22
CA MET A 47 -9.17 5.10 8.06
C MET A 47 -10.14 6.17 7.61
N VAL A 48 -10.85 6.81 8.54
CA VAL A 48 -11.83 7.86 8.25
C VAL A 48 -11.16 9.17 7.81
N ASP A 49 -10.07 9.57 8.47
CA ASP A 49 -9.47 10.89 8.27
C ASP A 49 -8.47 10.92 7.11
N VAL A 50 -7.87 9.78 6.76
CA VAL A 50 -6.80 9.71 5.77
C VAL A 50 -7.15 8.77 4.63
N VAL A 51 -7.39 7.49 4.93
CA VAL A 51 -7.48 6.45 3.89
C VAL A 51 -8.72 6.61 3.03
N GLU A 52 -9.89 6.72 3.66
CA GLU A 52 -11.17 6.76 2.96
C GLU A 52 -11.26 7.98 2.01
N PRO A 53 -10.93 9.22 2.42
CA PRO A 53 -10.98 10.36 1.52
C PRO A 53 -10.02 10.23 0.33
N GLN A 54 -8.80 9.73 0.56
CA GLN A 54 -7.80 9.55 -0.50
C GLN A 54 -8.20 8.44 -1.48
N MET A 55 -8.76 7.33 -0.97
CA MET A 55 -9.26 6.26 -1.84
C MET A 55 -10.53 6.67 -2.57
N ARG A 56 -11.45 7.40 -1.94
CA ARG A 56 -12.62 7.97 -2.60
C ARG A 56 -12.20 8.81 -3.80
N GLU A 57 -11.25 9.72 -3.61
CA GLU A 57 -10.72 10.55 -4.69
C GLU A 57 -10.12 9.69 -5.81
N ALA A 58 -9.26 8.73 -5.48
CA ALA A 58 -8.60 7.87 -6.46
C ALA A 58 -9.61 7.04 -7.30
N PHE A 59 -10.62 6.46 -6.64
CA PHE A 59 -11.66 5.66 -7.29
C PHE A 59 -12.58 6.53 -8.16
N GLN A 60 -13.02 7.68 -7.66
CA GLN A 60 -13.87 8.60 -8.43
C GLN A 60 -13.11 9.26 -9.59
N ALA A 61 -11.81 9.51 -9.44
CA ALA A 61 -10.96 9.96 -10.55
C ALA A 61 -10.79 8.89 -11.63
N HIS A 62 -10.82 7.61 -11.25
CA HIS A 62 -10.77 6.50 -12.21
C HIS A 62 -12.10 6.32 -12.97
N ASP A 63 -13.22 6.27 -12.24
CA ASP A 63 -14.56 6.15 -12.80
C ASP A 63 -15.61 6.75 -11.85
N ALA A 64 -15.90 8.03 -12.03
CA ALA A 64 -16.83 8.77 -11.18
C ALA A 64 -18.25 8.22 -11.20
N THR A 65 -18.67 7.59 -12.30
CA THR A 65 -20.04 7.04 -12.40
C THR A 65 -20.13 5.73 -11.64
N ARG A 66 -19.13 4.86 -11.79
CA ARG A 66 -19.09 3.57 -11.09
C ARG A 66 -18.88 3.72 -9.58
N PHE A 67 -18.10 4.71 -9.16
CA PHE A 67 -17.72 4.92 -7.76
C PHE A 67 -18.35 6.17 -7.13
N ALA A 68 -19.51 6.60 -7.63
CA ALA A 68 -20.25 7.73 -7.07
C ALA A 68 -20.55 7.55 -5.57
N GLU A 69 -20.94 6.33 -5.19
CA GLU A 69 -21.28 5.93 -3.82
C GLU A 69 -20.10 5.25 -3.10
N PHE A 70 -18.86 5.69 -3.36
CA PHE A 70 -17.69 5.15 -2.66
C PHE A 70 -17.81 5.38 -1.15
N ASP A 71 -17.52 4.34 -0.37
CA ASP A 71 -17.60 4.34 1.09
C ASP A 71 -16.77 3.20 1.71
N CYS A 72 -16.89 3.02 3.03
CA CYS A 72 -16.24 1.94 3.76
C CYS A 72 -16.57 0.53 3.23
N ALA A 73 -17.81 0.31 2.76
CA ALA A 73 -18.28 -0.98 2.27
C ALA A 73 -17.67 -1.34 0.91
N THR A 74 -17.22 -0.34 0.14
CA THR A 74 -16.47 -0.58 -1.11
C THR A 74 -15.24 -1.46 -0.86
N CYS A 75 -14.55 -1.25 0.27
CA CYS A 75 -13.41 -2.06 0.67
C CYS A 75 -13.80 -3.19 1.62
N HIS A 76 -14.63 -2.94 2.63
CA HIS A 76 -14.88 -3.88 3.73
C HIS A 76 -16.18 -4.70 3.61
N GLY A 77 -17.00 -4.47 2.58
CA GLY A 77 -18.26 -5.16 2.36
C GLY A 77 -19.23 -5.06 3.54
N GLU A 78 -19.92 -6.16 3.85
CA GLU A 78 -20.82 -6.27 5.00
C GLU A 78 -20.13 -5.95 6.34
N GLY A 79 -18.81 -6.16 6.43
CA GLY A 79 -18.00 -5.81 7.60
C GLY A 79 -18.03 -4.32 7.94
N ALA A 80 -18.33 -3.44 6.98
CA ALA A 80 -18.52 -2.03 7.26
C ALA A 80 -19.81 -1.76 8.06
N SER A 81 -20.84 -2.58 7.85
CA SER A 81 -22.17 -2.38 8.46
C SER A 81 -22.28 -2.98 9.86
N ASP A 82 -21.60 -4.10 10.12
CA ASP A 82 -21.57 -4.75 11.43
C ASP A 82 -20.43 -4.23 12.35
N GLY A 83 -19.58 -3.34 11.82
CA GLY A 83 -18.45 -2.74 12.51
C GLY A 83 -17.23 -3.67 12.64
N GLY A 84 -17.22 -4.83 12.00
CA GLY A 84 -16.11 -5.78 12.02
C GLY A 84 -14.95 -5.37 11.11
N PHE A 85 -15.24 -4.72 9.98
CA PHE A 85 -14.27 -4.27 8.97
C PHE A 85 -13.28 -5.35 8.51
N ALA A 86 -13.72 -6.61 8.54
CA ALA A 86 -12.87 -7.73 8.16
C ALA A 86 -12.48 -7.65 6.68
N MET A 87 -11.27 -8.10 6.39
CA MET A 87 -10.72 -8.27 5.04
C MET A 87 -10.15 -9.70 4.94
N PRO A 88 -10.15 -10.34 3.76
CA PRO A 88 -10.61 -9.84 2.45
C PRO A 88 -12.13 -9.62 2.37
N ASN A 89 -12.57 -8.80 1.41
CA ASN A 89 -13.99 -8.58 1.15
C ASN A 89 -14.52 -9.63 0.17
N PRO A 90 -15.40 -10.54 0.60
CA PRO A 90 -15.93 -11.62 -0.25
C PRO A 90 -16.83 -11.12 -1.38
N GLN A 91 -17.25 -9.86 -1.36
CA GLN A 91 -18.06 -9.25 -2.42
C GLN A 91 -17.20 -8.67 -3.56
N LEU A 92 -15.87 -8.60 -3.38
CA LEU A 92 -14.96 -8.25 -4.48
C LEU A 92 -14.77 -9.45 -5.41
N PRO A 93 -14.40 -9.21 -6.69
CA PRO A 93 -14.08 -10.29 -7.60
C PRO A 93 -12.98 -11.19 -7.04
N HIS A 94 -13.22 -12.50 -7.08
CA HIS A 94 -12.18 -13.48 -6.80
C HIS A 94 -11.09 -13.39 -7.85
N LEU A 95 -9.84 -13.42 -7.40
CA LEU A 95 -8.69 -13.43 -8.28
C LEU A 95 -8.09 -14.84 -8.31
N ARG A 96 -7.40 -15.17 -9.40
CA ARG A 96 -6.73 -16.46 -9.55
C ARG A 96 -5.24 -16.24 -9.47
N GLU A 97 -4.53 -16.97 -8.62
CA GLU A 97 -3.07 -16.84 -8.43
C GLU A 97 -2.33 -17.01 -9.77
N ALA A 98 -2.61 -18.12 -10.48
CA ALA A 98 -2.01 -18.42 -11.78
C ALA A 98 -2.38 -17.41 -12.89
N GLY A 99 -3.49 -16.68 -12.72
CA GLY A 99 -4.07 -15.75 -13.69
C GLY A 99 -3.96 -14.26 -13.34
N LEU A 100 -3.47 -13.93 -12.14
CA LEU A 100 -3.59 -12.61 -11.49
C LEU A 100 -3.11 -11.48 -12.38
N PHE A 101 -1.98 -11.71 -13.07
CA PHE A 101 -1.41 -10.74 -13.99
C PHE A 101 -1.68 -11.01 -15.48
N LYS A 102 -2.10 -12.21 -15.86
CA LYS A 102 -2.22 -12.60 -17.28
C LYS A 102 -3.66 -12.62 -17.77
N GLU A 103 -4.57 -13.14 -16.97
CA GLU A 103 -5.99 -13.29 -17.32
C GLU A 103 -6.76 -12.04 -16.93
N HIS A 104 -6.66 -11.63 -15.67
CA HIS A 104 -7.36 -10.44 -15.17
C HIS A 104 -6.90 -9.16 -15.86
N ARG A 105 -5.59 -9.00 -16.08
CA ARG A 105 -5.07 -7.85 -16.83
C ARG A 105 -5.46 -7.88 -18.31
N LYS A 106 -5.65 -9.06 -18.91
CA LYS A 106 -6.11 -9.15 -20.30
C LYS A 106 -7.58 -8.79 -20.43
N ALA A 107 -8.40 -9.24 -19.48
CA ALA A 107 -9.83 -8.95 -19.45
C ALA A 107 -10.13 -7.50 -19.05
N HIS A 108 -9.39 -6.97 -18.06
CA HIS A 108 -9.65 -5.68 -17.44
C HIS A 108 -8.35 -4.86 -17.24
N PRO A 109 -7.65 -4.50 -18.33
CA PRO A 109 -6.32 -3.89 -18.24
C PRO A 109 -6.28 -2.58 -17.44
N ASP A 110 -7.30 -1.73 -17.63
CA ASP A 110 -7.34 -0.42 -16.96
C ASP A 110 -7.68 -0.56 -15.48
N MET A 111 -8.65 -1.41 -15.13
CA MET A 111 -8.99 -1.70 -13.73
C MET A 111 -7.82 -2.34 -13.00
N VAL A 112 -7.14 -3.33 -13.58
CA VAL A 112 -5.99 -3.97 -12.92
C VAL A 112 -4.85 -2.98 -12.74
N LYS A 113 -4.59 -2.13 -13.74
CA LYS A 113 -3.60 -1.05 -13.61
C LYS A 113 -3.98 -0.08 -12.50
N PHE A 114 -5.26 0.29 -12.38
CA PHE A 114 -5.76 1.15 -11.32
C PHE A 114 -5.66 0.48 -9.94
N MET A 115 -6.12 -0.77 -9.79
CA MET A 115 -5.99 -1.52 -8.53
C MET A 115 -4.54 -1.62 -8.08
N TRP A 116 -3.59 -1.81 -9.00
CA TRP A 116 -2.18 -1.87 -8.61
C TRP A 116 -1.61 -0.48 -8.27
N LYS A 117 -1.73 0.49 -9.19
CA LYS A 117 -1.01 1.76 -9.06
C LYS A 117 -1.76 2.84 -8.28
N GLY A 118 -3.08 2.81 -8.34
CA GLY A 118 -3.97 3.78 -7.70
C GLY A 118 -4.54 3.32 -6.37
N VAL A 119 -4.46 2.01 -6.06
CA VAL A 119 -4.99 1.46 -4.80
C VAL A 119 -3.90 0.76 -4.00
N GLU A 120 -3.33 -0.35 -4.50
CA GLU A 120 -2.39 -1.18 -3.75
C GLU A 120 -1.15 -0.39 -3.27
N VAL A 121 -0.48 0.33 -4.18
CA VAL A 121 0.71 1.10 -3.83
C VAL A 121 0.39 2.24 -2.85
N PRO A 122 -0.60 3.12 -3.11
CA PRO A 122 -0.98 4.16 -2.14
C PRO A 122 -1.46 3.61 -0.79
N MET A 123 -2.23 2.53 -0.77
CA MET A 123 -2.66 1.87 0.48
C MET A 123 -1.47 1.37 1.27
N ALA A 124 -0.53 0.67 0.63
CA ALA A 124 0.69 0.21 1.28
C ALA A 124 1.46 1.40 1.88
N GLU A 125 1.59 2.50 1.15
CA GLU A 125 2.28 3.70 1.61
C GLU A 125 1.60 4.32 2.85
N MET A 126 0.29 4.57 2.80
CA MET A 126 -0.46 5.12 3.93
C MET A 126 -0.33 4.25 5.19
N LEU A 127 -0.39 2.93 5.01
CA LEU A 127 -0.32 1.98 6.12
C LEU A 127 1.12 1.68 6.58
N GLY A 128 2.14 2.29 5.97
CA GLY A 128 3.54 2.01 6.29
C GLY A 128 3.94 0.55 6.00
N LYS A 129 3.36 -0.04 4.95
CA LYS A 129 3.56 -1.41 4.50
C LYS A 129 4.32 -1.46 3.17
N THR A 130 4.92 -2.60 2.88
CA THR A 130 5.48 -2.89 1.56
C THR A 130 4.38 -3.34 0.58
N ALA A 131 4.48 -2.93 -0.70
CA ALA A 131 3.51 -3.28 -1.75
C ALA A 131 3.98 -4.46 -2.64
N GLY A 132 3.07 -5.04 -3.43
CA GLY A 132 3.36 -6.01 -4.49
C GLY A 132 3.28 -7.48 -4.07
N GLY A 133 3.50 -8.41 -5.02
CA GLY A 133 3.35 -9.87 -4.86
C GLY A 133 4.25 -10.57 -3.82
N GLY A 134 4.97 -9.83 -3.00
CA GLY A 134 5.65 -10.31 -1.78
C GLY A 134 5.68 -9.27 -0.66
N GLY A 135 4.93 -8.18 -0.81
CA GLY A 135 4.77 -7.13 0.18
C GLY A 135 3.68 -7.45 1.19
N GLU A 136 3.70 -6.74 2.32
CA GLU A 136 2.71 -6.84 3.38
C GLU A 136 1.31 -6.36 2.98
N PHE A 137 1.22 -5.54 1.94
CA PHE A 137 -0.04 -5.13 1.32
C PHE A 137 -0.01 -5.45 -0.17
N ASN A 138 -0.96 -6.27 -0.62
CA ASN A 138 -0.99 -6.80 -1.97
C ASN A 138 -2.42 -7.16 -2.37
N CYS A 139 -2.61 -7.79 -3.54
CA CYS A 139 -3.92 -8.19 -4.03
C CYS A 139 -4.73 -9.01 -3.01
N HIS A 140 -4.09 -9.92 -2.26
CA HIS A 140 -4.70 -10.75 -1.22
C HIS A 140 -5.15 -9.96 0.02
N SER A 141 -4.68 -8.72 0.18
CA SER A 141 -5.12 -7.85 1.28
C SER A 141 -6.58 -7.41 1.13
N CYS A 142 -7.12 -7.43 -0.10
CA CYS A 142 -8.50 -7.04 -0.36
C CYS A 142 -9.33 -8.14 -1.02
N HIS A 143 -8.73 -8.90 -1.92
CA HIS A 143 -9.41 -9.93 -2.68
C HIS A 143 -9.20 -11.30 -2.08
N ILE A 144 -10.22 -12.16 -2.21
CA ILE A 144 -9.99 -13.60 -2.12
C ILE A 144 -9.22 -14.01 -3.38
N VAL A 145 -8.11 -14.71 -3.18
CA VAL A 145 -7.27 -15.21 -4.26
C VAL A 145 -7.23 -16.73 -4.16
N ASP A 146 -7.73 -17.38 -5.20
CA ASP A 146 -7.84 -18.83 -5.29
C ASP A 146 -6.65 -19.41 -6.08
N ASP A 147 -6.24 -20.62 -5.71
CA ASP A 147 -5.12 -21.34 -6.33
C ASP A 147 -5.48 -21.96 -7.70
N GLU A 148 -6.77 -22.07 -8.03
CA GLU A 148 -7.31 -22.77 -9.22
C GLU A 148 -8.33 -21.96 -10.02
#